data_AF-A0A4R4WUF9-F1
#
_entry.id   AF-A0A4R4WUF9-F1
#
_cell.length_a   1.000
_cell.length_b   1.000
_cell.length_c   1.000
_cell.angle_alpha   90.00
_cell.angle_beta   90.00
_cell.angle_gamma   90.00
#
_symmetry.space_group_name_H-M   'P 1'
#
loop_
_entity.id
_entity.type
_entity.pdbx_description
1 polymer ?
#
loop_
_entity_poly.entity_id
_entity_poly.type
_entity_poly.pdbx_seq_one_letter_code
_entity_poly.pdbx_strand_id
1 'polypeptide(L)'
;MIWLRCNHGREVSYADIAAGVKFPNGHRLRQAVRVVRVIAANRGDRLERFQPSADPARRDSARRRVWITRYMRSGHGDEFSFRDAMSAARAAMTSVKDMHRATTFEAANPHSIARTEFATMAQAADECITKVAGLDTVGPQTVRRENTSLLTQMIADLEARLTEPAAG
;
A
#
# COMPACT_ATOMS: atom_id res chain seq x y z
N MET A 1 -22.50 0.25 10.81
CA MET A 1 -21.28 1.08 10.90
C MET A 1 -20.56 0.98 12.24
N ILE A 2 -21.24 1.15 13.39
CA ILE A 2 -20.59 1.12 14.72
C ILE A 2 -19.74 -0.15 14.92
N TRP A 3 -20.31 -1.33 14.65
CA TRP A 3 -19.61 -2.61 14.80
C TRP A 3 -18.33 -2.70 13.94
N LEU A 4 -18.37 -2.20 12.70
CA LEU A 4 -17.20 -2.17 11.82
C LEU A 4 -16.11 -1.24 12.37
N ARG A 5 -16.48 -0.10 12.93
CA ARG A 5 -15.52 0.83 13.57
C ARG A 5 -14.83 0.21 14.77
N CYS A 6 -15.54 -0.56 15.60
CA CYS A 6 -14.95 -1.31 16.72
C CYS A 6 -14.01 -2.44 16.26
N ASN A 7 -14.18 -2.92 15.02
CA ASN A 7 -13.35 -3.96 14.40
C ASN A 7 -12.42 -3.40 13.32
N HIS A 8 -12.08 -2.11 13.41
CA HIS A 8 -11.12 -1.48 12.50
C HIS A 8 -9.79 -2.27 12.47
N GLY A 9 -9.27 -2.50 11.26
CA GLY A 9 -8.00 -3.20 11.05
C GLY A 9 -8.04 -4.71 11.32
N ARG A 10 -9.19 -5.27 11.72
CA ARG A 10 -9.35 -6.72 11.92
C ARG A 10 -9.88 -7.38 10.65
N GLU A 11 -9.46 -8.62 10.45
CA GLU A 11 -10.01 -9.51 9.43
C GLU A 11 -11.39 -10.01 9.86
N VAL A 12 -12.45 -9.68 9.10
CA VAL A 12 -13.83 -10.10 9.41
C VAL A 12 -14.51 -10.71 8.20
N SER A 13 -15.10 -11.88 8.35
CA SER A 13 -15.92 -12.50 7.32
C SER A 13 -17.34 -11.91 7.28
N TYR A 14 -18.10 -12.19 6.22
CA TYR A 14 -19.53 -11.82 6.20
C TYR A 14 -20.32 -12.53 7.32
N ALA A 15 -19.89 -13.71 7.75
CA ALA A 15 -20.48 -14.40 8.89
C ALA A 15 -20.18 -13.67 10.21
N ASP A 16 -18.98 -13.13 10.38
CA ASP A 16 -18.62 -12.32 11.55
C ASP A 16 -19.44 -11.02 11.60
N ILE A 17 -19.59 -10.35 10.44
CA ILE A 17 -20.44 -9.16 10.33
C ILE A 17 -21.89 -9.52 10.66
N ALA A 18 -22.41 -10.61 10.08
CA ALA A 18 -23.76 -11.11 10.34
C ALA A 18 -24.02 -11.33 11.83
N ALA A 19 -23.14 -12.09 12.49
CA ALA A 19 -23.22 -12.36 13.92
C ALA A 19 -23.12 -11.07 14.75
N GLY A 20 -22.15 -10.21 14.41
CA GLY A 20 -21.87 -8.97 15.12
C GLY A 20 -22.98 -7.93 15.06
N VAL A 21 -23.70 -7.84 13.93
CA VAL A 21 -24.84 -6.93 13.76
C VAL A 21 -26.19 -7.62 13.96
N LYS A 22 -26.20 -8.88 14.43
CA LYS A 22 -27.39 -9.73 14.60
C LYS A 22 -28.29 -9.75 13.35
N PHE A 23 -27.65 -9.82 12.19
CA PHE A 23 -28.31 -9.78 10.88
C PHE A 23 -28.04 -11.08 10.12
N PRO A 24 -29.06 -11.80 9.62
CA PRO A 24 -28.86 -13.06 8.93
C PRO A 24 -27.91 -12.93 7.73
N ASN A 25 -26.98 -13.87 7.59
CA ASN A 25 -26.11 -13.93 6.41
C ASN A 25 -26.94 -14.33 5.18
N GLY A 26 -26.97 -13.49 4.15
CA GLY A 26 -27.79 -13.72 2.96
C GLY A 26 -27.80 -12.54 2.01
N HIS A 27 -28.73 -12.55 1.04
CA HIS A 27 -28.85 -11.50 0.01
C HIS A 27 -28.97 -10.10 0.63
N ARG A 28 -29.80 -9.96 1.66
CA ARG A 28 -30.00 -8.68 2.37
C ARG A 28 -28.71 -8.17 3.02
N LEU A 29 -27.90 -9.05 3.60
CA LEU A 29 -26.60 -8.65 4.17
C LEU A 29 -25.65 -8.18 3.07
N ARG A 30 -25.60 -8.89 1.94
CA ARG A 30 -24.75 -8.50 0.80
C ARG A 30 -25.13 -7.12 0.27
N GLN A 31 -26.43 -6.84 0.16
CA GLN A 31 -26.94 -5.53 -0.24
C GLN A 31 -26.58 -4.46 0.80
N ALA A 32 -26.77 -4.74 2.09
CA ALA A 32 -26.41 -3.83 3.17
C ALA A 32 -24.90 -3.52 3.17
N VAL A 33 -24.04 -4.53 3.00
CA VAL A 33 -22.59 -4.33 2.89
C VAL A 33 -22.23 -3.49 1.68
N ARG A 34 -22.91 -3.66 0.54
CA ARG A 34 -22.70 -2.82 -0.66
C ARG A 34 -23.03 -1.35 -0.37
N VAL A 35 -24.14 -1.06 0.29
CA VAL A 35 -24.50 0.30 0.70
C VAL A 35 -23.49 0.86 1.70
N VAL A 36 -23.08 0.05 2.68
CA VAL A 36 -22.09 0.44 3.69
C VAL A 36 -20.73 0.75 3.06
N ARG A 37 -20.32 0.06 1.99
CA ARG A 37 -19.11 0.39 1.23
C ARG A 37 -19.15 1.79 0.64
N VAL A 38 -20.28 2.20 0.08
CA VAL A 38 -20.48 3.55 -0.46
C VAL A 38 -20.40 4.59 0.66
N ILE A 39 -21.06 4.34 1.79
CA ILE A 39 -21.01 5.23 2.96
C ILE A 39 -19.58 5.35 3.51
N ALA A 40 -18.84 4.24 3.56
CA ALA A 40 -17.44 4.23 3.97
C ALA A 40 -16.58 5.08 3.02
N ALA A 41 -16.69 4.86 1.71
CA ALA A 41 -15.96 5.61 0.70
C ALA A 41 -16.23 7.12 0.78
N ASN A 42 -17.50 7.53 0.96
CA ASN A 42 -17.87 8.95 1.12
C ASN A 42 -17.26 9.60 2.38
N ARG A 43 -16.83 8.81 3.36
CA ARG A 43 -16.15 9.28 4.58
C ARG A 43 -14.62 9.17 4.50
N GLY A 44 -14.08 8.71 3.37
CA GLY A 44 -12.67 8.39 3.21
C GLY A 44 -12.23 7.11 3.93
N ASP A 45 -13.18 6.30 4.41
CA ASP A 45 -12.94 4.96 4.95
C ASP A 45 -12.91 3.94 3.81
N ARG A 46 -12.34 2.75 4.04
CA ARG A 46 -12.30 1.65 3.07
C ARG A 46 -12.95 0.40 3.65
N LEU A 47 -13.81 -0.26 2.89
CA LEU A 47 -14.39 -1.57 3.25
C LEU A 47 -14.21 -2.56 2.09
N GLU A 48 -13.15 -3.36 2.14
CA GLU A 48 -12.67 -4.12 0.99
C GLU A 48 -12.74 -5.62 1.24
N ARG A 49 -13.08 -6.39 0.19
CA ARG A 49 -12.87 -7.84 0.20
C ARG A 49 -11.38 -8.05 0.03
N PHE A 50 -10.73 -8.64 1.02
CA PHE A 50 -9.28 -8.59 1.17
C PHE A 50 -8.63 -9.85 0.62
N GLN A 51 -8.68 -10.95 1.37
CA GLN A 51 -8.08 -12.23 0.96
C GLN A 51 -8.91 -13.41 1.48
N PRO A 52 -8.61 -14.64 1.07
CA PRO A 52 -9.06 -15.82 1.81
C PRO A 52 -8.31 -15.93 3.15
N SER A 53 -9.03 -16.22 4.23
CA SER A 53 -8.48 -16.41 5.57
C SER A 53 -7.34 -17.45 5.57
N ALA A 54 -6.21 -17.11 6.18
CA ALA A 54 -5.11 -18.04 6.41
C ALA A 54 -5.38 -18.99 7.59
N ASP A 55 -6.28 -18.60 8.51
CA ASP A 55 -6.67 -19.41 9.66
C ASP A 55 -7.37 -20.71 9.21
N PRO A 56 -6.79 -21.89 9.50
CA PRO A 56 -7.36 -23.17 9.10
C PRO A 56 -8.67 -23.51 9.80
N ALA A 57 -8.98 -22.87 10.94
CA ALA A 57 -10.26 -23.02 11.63
C ALA A 57 -11.40 -22.22 10.96
N ARG A 58 -11.07 -21.23 10.12
CA ARG A 58 -12.03 -20.38 9.40
C ARG A 58 -12.25 -20.89 7.97
N ARG A 59 -12.82 -22.08 7.86
CA ARG A 59 -13.21 -22.69 6.59
C ARG A 59 -14.73 -22.74 6.41
N ASP A 60 -15.18 -22.65 5.17
CA ASP A 60 -16.59 -22.86 4.85
C ASP A 60 -16.97 -24.34 5.02
N SER A 61 -18.26 -24.66 4.91
CA SER A 61 -18.77 -26.04 5.02
C SER A 61 -18.15 -27.00 4.00
N ALA A 62 -17.61 -26.49 2.89
CA ALA A 62 -16.88 -27.23 1.86
C ALA A 62 -15.35 -27.22 2.10
N ARG A 63 -14.89 -26.87 3.30
CA ARG A 63 -13.48 -26.74 3.71
C ARG A 63 -12.66 -25.73 2.89
N ARG A 64 -13.29 -24.82 2.16
CA ARG A 64 -12.59 -23.75 1.43
C ARG A 64 -12.28 -22.59 2.36
N ARG A 65 -11.23 -21.84 2.05
CA ARG A 65 -10.86 -20.64 2.79
C ARG A 65 -11.99 -19.61 2.68
N VAL A 66 -12.43 -19.08 3.83
CA VAL A 66 -13.47 -18.05 3.88
C VAL A 66 -12.87 -16.72 3.46
N TRP A 67 -13.58 -15.99 2.59
CA TRP A 67 -13.18 -14.65 2.22
C TRP A 67 -13.41 -13.67 3.36
N ILE A 68 -12.36 -12.96 3.74
CA ILE A 68 -12.40 -11.91 4.74
C ILE A 68 -12.54 -10.54 4.08
N THR A 69 -13.22 -9.66 4.78
CA THR A 69 -13.43 -8.26 4.47
C THR A 69 -12.77 -7.43 5.54
N ARG A 70 -12.28 -6.25 5.17
CA ARG A 70 -11.51 -5.37 6.06
C ARG A 70 -12.09 -3.98 6.04
N TYR A 71 -12.34 -3.42 7.22
CA TYR A 71 -12.76 -2.02 7.39
C TYR A 71 -11.58 -1.18 7.90
N MET A 72 -11.19 -0.19 7.12
CA MET A 72 -10.16 0.79 7.44
C MET A 72 -10.79 2.15 7.62
N ARG A 73 -10.51 2.78 8.76
CA ARG A 73 -10.96 4.14 9.03
C ARG A 73 -9.97 5.12 8.42
N SER A 74 -10.47 6.18 7.81
CA SER A 74 -9.64 7.26 7.28
C SER A 74 -8.68 7.80 8.35
N GLY A 75 -7.42 8.04 7.97
CA GLY A 75 -6.38 8.54 8.87
C GLY A 75 -5.85 7.54 9.90
N HIS A 76 -6.27 6.27 9.85
CA HIS A 76 -5.75 5.22 10.72
C HIS A 76 -5.08 4.10 9.91
N GLY A 77 -3.76 4.02 10.02
CA GLY A 77 -2.99 2.86 9.55
C GLY A 77 -3.20 1.64 10.44
N ASP A 78 -3.11 0.46 9.83
CA ASP A 78 -3.13 -0.84 10.49
C ASP A 78 -1.94 -1.70 10.02
N GLU A 79 -1.70 -2.81 10.70
CA GLU A 79 -0.56 -3.69 10.45
C GLU A 79 -0.53 -4.25 9.01
N PHE A 80 -1.71 -4.48 8.42
CA PHE A 80 -1.81 -4.95 7.05
C PHE A 80 -1.51 -3.85 6.03
N SER A 81 -1.95 -2.60 6.24
CA SER A 81 -1.54 -1.47 5.38
C SER A 81 -0.04 -1.26 5.44
N PHE A 82 0.55 -1.45 6.62
CA PHE A 82 2.01 -1.44 6.78
C PHE A 82 2.66 -2.55 5.95
N ARG A 83 2.15 -3.80 6.01
CA ARG A 83 2.66 -4.89 5.17
C ARG A 83 2.49 -4.63 3.68
N ASP A 84 1.32 -4.13 3.25
CA ASP A 84 1.04 -3.79 1.85
C ASP A 84 1.99 -2.68 1.36
N ALA A 85 2.16 -1.63 2.17
CA ALA A 85 3.09 -0.53 1.88
C ALA A 85 4.54 -1.01 1.84
N MET A 86 4.96 -1.85 2.78
CA MET A 86 6.31 -2.46 2.78
C MET A 86 6.51 -3.38 1.59
N SER A 87 5.49 -4.13 1.17
CA SER A 87 5.55 -4.98 -0.02
C SER A 87 5.69 -4.15 -1.29
N ALA A 88 4.90 -3.09 -1.43
CA ALA A 88 4.99 -2.15 -2.54
C ALA A 88 6.36 -1.43 -2.56
N ALA A 89 6.83 -0.99 -1.40
CA ALA A 89 8.15 -0.38 -1.24
C ALA A 89 9.26 -1.34 -1.67
N ARG A 90 9.21 -2.62 -1.25
CA ARG A 90 10.17 -3.65 -1.68
C ARG A 90 10.13 -3.89 -3.18
N ALA A 91 8.95 -3.95 -3.78
CA ALA A 91 8.80 -4.13 -5.23
C ALA A 91 9.38 -2.93 -6.00
N ALA A 92 9.06 -1.71 -5.58
CA ALA A 92 9.64 -0.49 -6.13
C ALA A 92 11.17 -0.48 -5.96
N MET A 93 11.68 -0.96 -4.83
CA MET A 93 13.12 -1.06 -4.57
C MET A 93 13.83 -1.99 -5.53
N THR A 94 13.20 -3.12 -5.87
CA THR A 94 13.72 -4.03 -6.90
C THR A 94 13.80 -3.32 -8.25
N SER A 95 12.74 -2.61 -8.65
CA SER A 95 12.74 -1.83 -9.90
C SER A 95 13.82 -0.75 -9.94
N VAL A 96 14.04 -0.02 -8.83
CA VAL A 96 15.11 0.99 -8.74
C VAL A 96 16.50 0.36 -8.83
N LYS A 97 16.70 -0.82 -8.22
CA LYS A 97 17.97 -1.57 -8.34
C LYS A 97 18.23 -2.06 -9.77
N ASP A 98 17.20 -2.53 -10.46
CA ASP A 98 17.32 -2.96 -11.85
C ASP A 98 17.60 -1.76 -12.77
N MET A 99 16.95 -0.63 -12.53
CA MET A 99 17.23 0.64 -13.21
C MET A 99 18.67 1.11 -12.97
N HIS A 100 19.16 1.08 -11.73
CA HIS A 100 20.53 1.44 -11.38
C HIS A 100 21.55 0.57 -12.12
N ARG A 101 21.30 -0.75 -12.22
CA ARG A 101 22.15 -1.67 -12.97
C ARG A 101 22.18 -1.35 -14.46
N ALA A 102 21.02 -1.16 -15.08
CA ALA A 102 20.92 -0.86 -16.50
C ALA A 102 21.57 0.47 -16.87
N THR A 103 21.32 1.52 -16.07
CA THR A 103 21.87 2.86 -16.29
C THR A 103 23.38 2.91 -16.03
N THR A 104 23.89 2.22 -15.01
CA THR A 104 25.34 2.08 -14.78
C THR A 104 26.03 1.38 -15.96
N PHE A 105 25.41 0.33 -16.51
CA PHE A 105 25.92 -0.37 -17.69
C PHE A 105 26.00 0.55 -18.91
N GLU A 106 24.93 1.28 -19.21
CA GLU A 106 24.90 2.21 -20.35
C GLU A 106 25.83 3.42 -20.18
N ALA A 107 26.01 3.93 -18.96
CA ALA A 107 26.98 4.98 -18.67
C ALA A 107 28.43 4.55 -18.97
N ALA A 108 28.76 3.29 -18.66
CA ALA A 108 30.07 2.71 -18.92
C ALA A 108 30.27 2.30 -20.39
N ASN A 109 29.19 2.14 -21.17
CA ASN A 109 29.24 1.70 -22.57
C ASN A 109 29.77 2.82 -23.48
N PRO A 110 30.95 2.65 -24.14
CA PRO A 110 31.52 3.66 -25.04
C PRO A 110 30.65 3.98 -26.26
N HIS A 111 29.74 3.09 -26.63
CA HIS A 111 28.85 3.24 -27.78
C HIS A 111 27.47 3.80 -27.41
N SER A 112 27.21 4.08 -26.13
CA SER A 112 25.93 4.65 -25.72
C SER A 112 25.84 6.12 -26.14
N ILE A 113 24.68 6.52 -26.66
CA ILE A 113 24.44 7.87 -27.18
C ILE A 113 24.16 8.91 -26.07
N ALA A 114 23.89 8.44 -24.85
CA ALA A 114 23.45 9.26 -23.73
C ALA A 114 24.16 8.87 -22.42
N ARG A 115 25.48 8.66 -22.51
CA ARG A 115 26.30 8.15 -21.39
C ARG A 115 26.21 9.03 -20.15
N THR A 116 26.21 10.35 -20.32
CA THR A 116 26.17 11.32 -19.23
C THR A 116 24.83 11.27 -18.52
N GLU A 117 23.73 11.20 -19.28
CA GLU A 117 22.38 11.09 -18.78
C GLU A 117 22.17 9.78 -18.02
N PHE A 118 22.67 8.66 -18.55
CA PHE A 118 22.65 7.39 -17.84
C PHE A 118 23.48 7.41 -16.57
N ALA A 119 24.62 8.11 -16.53
CA ALA A 119 25.41 8.29 -15.32
C ALA A 119 24.64 9.08 -14.24
N THR A 120 23.95 10.16 -14.63
CA THR A 120 23.10 10.95 -13.74
C THR A 120 21.94 10.12 -13.20
N MET A 121 21.28 9.32 -14.06
CA MET A 121 20.20 8.41 -13.64
C MET A 121 20.70 7.31 -12.68
N ALA A 122 21.89 6.76 -12.93
CA ALA A 122 22.50 5.77 -12.05
C ALA A 122 22.78 6.35 -10.66
N GLN A 123 23.29 7.59 -10.59
CA GLN A 123 23.51 8.30 -9.34
C GLN A 123 22.20 8.59 -8.59
N ALA A 124 21.16 9.06 -9.29
CA ALA A 124 19.85 9.30 -8.68
C ALA A 124 19.22 8.01 -8.12
N ALA A 125 19.38 6.88 -8.83
CA ALA A 125 18.92 5.58 -8.37
C ALA A 125 19.69 5.11 -7.11
N ASP A 126 21.00 5.31 -7.08
CA ASP A 126 21.85 4.96 -5.93
C ASP A 126 21.52 5.80 -4.68
N GLU A 127 21.29 7.10 -4.85
CA GLU A 127 20.82 7.96 -3.77
C GLU A 127 19.47 7.51 -3.22
N CYS A 128 18.54 7.14 -4.10
CA CYS A 128 17.24 6.58 -3.71
C CYS A 128 17.44 5.27 -2.92
N ILE A 129 18.33 4.39 -3.39
CA ILE A 129 18.67 3.13 -2.71
C ILE A 129 19.21 3.37 -1.31
N THR A 130 20.16 4.28 -1.17
CA THR A 130 20.80 4.60 0.10
C THR A 130 19.82 5.24 1.09
N LYS A 131 19.01 6.19 0.63
CA LYS A 131 18.03 6.90 1.47
C LYS A 131 16.92 5.96 1.97
N VAL A 132 16.43 5.05 1.13
CA VAL A 132 15.36 4.11 1.52
C VAL A 132 15.87 2.96 2.38
N ALA A 133 17.11 2.49 2.17
CA ALA A 133 17.72 1.47 3.04
C ALA A 133 17.83 1.94 4.51
N GLY A 134 17.93 3.25 4.75
CA GLY A 134 17.89 3.83 6.10
C GLY A 134 16.51 3.75 6.79
N LEU A 135 15.43 3.41 6.08
CA LEU A 135 14.05 3.35 6.59
C LEU A 135 13.64 1.97 7.15
N ASP A 136 14.54 0.99 7.21
CA ASP A 136 14.22 -0.39 7.66
C ASP A 136 13.73 -0.49 9.13
N THR A 137 13.71 0.63 9.88
CA THR A 137 13.26 0.71 11.28
C THR A 137 11.96 1.51 11.51
N VAL A 138 11.15 1.74 10.47
CA VAL A 138 9.85 2.44 10.64
C VAL A 138 8.82 1.50 11.27
N GLY A 139 8.65 1.59 12.59
CA GLY A 139 7.61 0.86 13.32
C GLY A 139 6.17 1.35 13.01
N PRO A 140 5.13 0.55 13.34
CA PRO A 140 3.72 0.88 13.05
C PRO A 140 3.24 2.23 13.63
N GLN A 141 3.93 2.75 14.65
CA GLN A 141 3.60 4.02 15.30
C GLN A 141 4.14 5.24 14.54
N THR A 142 5.21 5.09 13.75
CA THR A 142 5.85 6.19 13.01
C THR A 142 5.06 6.60 11.75
N VAL A 143 4.27 5.68 11.20
CA VAL A 143 3.38 5.92 10.04
C VAL A 143 2.21 6.86 10.38
N ARG A 144 1.95 7.15 11.67
CA ARG A 144 0.74 7.88 12.10
C ARG A 144 0.76 9.40 11.92
N ARG A 145 1.90 10.05 11.66
CA ARG A 145 1.89 11.53 11.57
C ARG A 145 2.97 12.20 10.73
N GLU A 146 4.15 11.62 10.58
CA GLU A 146 5.30 12.37 10.03
C GLU A 146 5.76 11.88 8.64
N ASN A 147 5.57 10.59 8.33
CA ASN A 147 6.17 10.01 7.12
C ASN A 147 5.33 10.16 5.85
N THR A 148 4.00 10.25 5.94
CA THR A 148 3.16 10.50 4.76
C THR A 148 3.36 11.91 4.22
N SER A 149 3.49 12.91 5.10
CA SER A 149 3.79 14.28 4.68
C SER A 149 5.20 14.40 4.09
N LEU A 150 6.20 13.75 4.71
CA LEU A 150 7.58 13.81 4.24
C LEU A 150 7.75 13.13 2.88
N LEU A 151 7.20 11.92 2.68
CA LEU A 151 7.27 11.22 1.40
C LEU A 151 6.49 11.97 0.31
N THR A 152 5.32 12.53 0.61
CA THR A 152 4.58 13.36 -0.34
C THR A 152 5.32 14.65 -0.70
N GLN A 153 5.96 15.31 0.28
CA GLN A 153 6.81 16.48 0.02
C GLN A 153 8.03 16.13 -0.81
N MET A 154 8.69 15.00 -0.55
CA MET A 154 9.85 14.54 -1.31
C MET A 154 9.50 14.16 -2.75
N ILE A 155 8.34 13.51 -2.96
CA ILE A 155 7.84 13.21 -4.31
C ILE A 155 7.51 14.53 -5.03
N ALA A 156 6.84 15.47 -4.36
CA ALA A 156 6.53 16.77 -4.94
C ALA A 156 7.80 17.57 -5.30
N ASP A 157 8.84 17.55 -4.46
CA ASP A 157 10.13 18.20 -4.73
C ASP A 157 10.87 17.54 -5.90
N LEU A 158 10.80 16.21 -6.01
CA LEU A 158 11.36 15.47 -7.14
C LEU A 158 10.60 15.76 -8.44
N GLU A 159 9.27 15.81 -8.40
CA GLU A 159 8.42 16.18 -9.54
C GLU A 159 8.68 17.64 -9.97
N ALA A 160 8.86 18.56 -9.02
CA ALA A 160 9.21 19.95 -9.28
C ALA A 160 10.57 20.07 -9.98
N ARG A 161 11.58 19.34 -9.50
CA ARG A 161 12.91 19.30 -10.12
C ARG A 161 12.91 18.67 -11.52
N LEU A 162 12.01 17.72 -11.78
CA LEU A 162 11.83 17.12 -13.10
C LEU A 162 11.02 18.01 -14.06
N THR A 163 10.30 19.00 -13.55
CA THR A 163 9.50 19.95 -14.36
C THR A 163 10.14 21.33 -14.51
N GLU A 164 11.26 21.61 -13.84
CA GLU A 164 12.10 22.75 -14.19
C GLU A 164 12.66 22.56 -15.60
N PRO A 165 12.39 23.49 -16.55
CA PRO A 165 13.00 23.43 -17.86
C PRO A 165 14.52 23.55 -17.68
N ALA A 166 15.28 22.65 -18.31
CA ALA A 166 16.73 22.77 -18.44
C ALA A 166 17.04 24.12 -19.09
N ALA A 167 17.28 25.13 -18.26
CA ALA A 167 17.60 26.47 -18.69
C ALA A 167 19.10 26.51 -18.97
N GLY A 168 19.43 26.42 -20.26
CA GLY A 168 20.67 26.95 -20.87
C GLY A 168 21.95 26.21 -20.53
#